data_AF-A0A2P6P352-F1
#
_entry.id   AF-A0A2P6P352-F1
#
_cell.length_a   1.000
_cell.length_b   1.000
_cell.length_c   1.000
_cell.angle_alpha   90.00
_cell.angle_beta   90.00
_cell.angle_gamma   90.00
#
_symmetry.space_group_name_H-M   'P 1'
#
loop_
_entity.id
_entity.type
_entity.pdbx_description
1 polymer ?
#
loop_
_entity_poly.entity_id
_entity_poly.type
_entity_poly.pdbx_seq_one_letter_code
_entity_poly.pdbx_strand_id
1 'polypeptide(L)'
;MMANTKKVKADDPEQDSAAKRARVYHGNVVRPIRREGMVRMPSVKTIGADGKKVEGYLYKYLEGKVRIVCACHGTFQSPAEFVKHAGGNEVANPLKQITVSLD
;
A
#
# COMPACT_ATOMS: atom_id res chain seq x y z
N MET A 1 4.64 -46.53 24.17
CA MET A 1 3.82 -45.63 25.01
C MET A 1 4.08 -44.20 24.50
N MET A 2 3.14 -43.59 23.76
CA MET A 2 2.22 -42.51 24.24
C MET A 2 2.97 -41.19 24.48
N ALA A 3 2.55 -39.98 24.12
CA ALA A 3 1.47 -39.46 23.29
C ALA A 3 1.78 -37.96 23.04
N ASN A 4 1.22 -37.47 21.94
CA ASN A 4 1.06 -36.11 21.43
C ASN A 4 0.47 -35.10 22.44
N THR A 5 0.95 -33.84 22.53
CA THR A 5 0.08 -32.68 22.88
C THR A 5 0.61 -31.31 22.41
N LYS A 6 -0.18 -30.71 21.51
CA LYS A 6 -0.45 -29.30 21.18
C LYS A 6 0.07 -28.19 22.13
N LYS A 7 0.42 -27.04 21.53
CA LYS A 7 0.34 -25.69 22.14
C LYS A 7 -0.09 -24.71 21.04
N VAL A 8 -1.39 -24.48 20.76
CA VAL A 8 -2.40 -23.61 21.42
C VAL A 8 -1.98 -22.14 21.59
N LYS A 9 -2.72 -21.28 20.84
CA LYS A 9 -3.15 -19.86 20.97
C LYS A 9 -2.16 -18.83 21.54
N ALA A 10 -1.91 -17.70 20.87
CA ALA A 10 -2.77 -16.55 20.59
C ALA A 10 -3.01 -15.69 21.84
N ASP A 11 -2.10 -14.74 22.06
CA ASP A 11 -2.26 -13.64 22.99
C ASP A 11 -1.79 -12.35 22.29
N ASP A 12 -2.72 -11.40 22.22
CA ASP A 12 -2.56 -10.03 21.75
C ASP A 12 -1.80 -9.22 22.82
N PRO A 13 -0.81 -8.39 22.49
CA PRO A 13 -0.34 -7.36 23.40
C PRO A 13 -0.88 -6.01 22.98
N GLU A 14 -2.00 -5.65 23.61
CA GLU A 14 -2.20 -4.48 24.47
C GLU A 14 -1.35 -3.23 24.17
N GLN A 15 -2.08 -2.14 23.95
CA GLN A 15 -1.63 -0.78 23.78
C GLN A 15 -1.00 -0.23 25.07
N ASP A 16 0.26 0.23 25.06
CA ASP A 16 0.62 1.48 25.74
C ASP A 16 2.00 2.06 25.35
N SER A 17 2.05 3.40 25.42
CA SER A 17 3.20 4.26 25.69
C SER A 17 4.13 4.69 24.54
N ALA A 18 3.77 5.89 24.09
CA ALA A 18 4.60 6.93 23.51
C ALA A 18 6.10 6.90 23.91
N ALA A 19 6.94 6.31 23.07
CA ALA A 19 8.22 6.90 22.65
C ALA A 19 8.98 5.96 21.69
N LYS A 20 9.25 6.49 20.49
CA LYS A 20 10.40 6.12 19.64
C LYS A 20 10.49 4.64 19.23
N ARG A 21 9.69 4.24 18.24
CA ARG A 21 10.10 3.18 17.32
C ARG A 21 9.95 3.65 15.89
N ALA A 22 10.96 4.40 15.44
CA ALA A 22 11.22 4.56 14.01
C ALA A 22 11.40 3.15 13.44
N ARG A 23 10.41 2.66 12.67
CA ARG A 23 10.58 1.41 11.93
C ARG A 23 11.45 1.72 10.73
N VAL A 24 12.73 1.32 10.82
CA VAL A 24 13.69 1.40 9.73
C VAL A 24 13.30 0.35 8.69
N TYR A 25 13.03 0.77 7.46
CA TYR A 25 12.95 -0.12 6.30
C TYR A 25 13.94 0.41 5.26
N HIS A 26 14.89 -0.43 4.84
CA HIS A 26 15.92 -0.10 3.84
C HIS A 26 16.79 1.14 4.16
N GLY A 27 17.10 1.39 5.44
CA GLY A 27 18.04 2.45 5.82
C GLY A 27 17.52 3.90 5.74
N ASN A 28 16.28 4.13 5.29
CA ASN A 28 15.71 5.48 5.25
C ASN A 28 14.77 5.73 6.44
N VAL A 29 15.00 6.84 7.14
CA VAL A 29 14.17 7.33 8.24
C VAL A 29 12.86 7.90 7.67
N VAL A 30 11.78 7.12 7.73
CA VAL A 30 10.44 7.62 7.40
C VAL A 30 9.90 8.40 8.59
N ARG A 31 9.88 9.74 8.49
CA ARG A 31 9.23 10.59 9.50
C ARG A 31 7.71 10.48 9.33
N PRO A 32 6.94 10.20 10.39
CA PRO A 32 5.49 10.24 10.31
C PRO A 32 5.07 11.70 10.09
N ILE A 33 4.31 11.94 9.01
CA ILE A 33 3.57 13.19 8.83
C ILE A 33 2.67 13.34 10.07
N ARG A 34 2.83 14.44 10.80
CA ARG A 34 2.13 14.66 12.08
C ARG A 34 0.62 14.65 11.86
N ARG A 35 -0.10 13.95 12.75
CA ARG A 35 -1.57 13.87 12.79
C ARG A 35 -2.14 15.24 13.17
N GLU A 36 -2.58 15.99 12.18
CA GLU A 36 -3.59 17.06 12.31
C GLU A 36 -4.44 16.95 11.04
N GLY A 37 -5.62 16.33 11.16
CA GLY A 37 -6.45 15.92 10.03
C GLY A 37 -6.14 14.50 9.54
N MET A 38 -7.15 13.63 9.58
CA MET A 38 -7.11 12.31 8.94
C MET A 38 -6.85 12.53 7.43
N VAL A 39 -5.61 12.32 6.97
CA VAL A 39 -5.27 12.48 5.55
C VAL A 39 -6.11 11.50 4.75
N ARG A 40 -7.12 11.99 4.04
CA ARG A 40 -7.88 11.20 3.06
C ARG A 40 -6.88 10.74 2.01
N MET A 41 -6.78 9.43 1.82
CA MET A 41 -5.92 8.85 0.80
C MET A 41 -6.55 9.12 -0.57
N PRO A 42 -5.86 9.80 -1.50
CA PRO A 42 -6.37 10.05 -2.83
C PRO A 42 -6.73 8.75 -3.54
N SER A 43 -7.89 8.71 -4.19
CA SER A 43 -8.29 7.59 -5.03
C SER A 43 -7.51 7.64 -6.34
N VAL A 44 -7.18 6.48 -6.88
CA VAL A 44 -6.55 6.35 -8.19
C VAL A 44 -7.26 5.31 -9.04
N LYS A 45 -7.27 5.54 -10.35
CA LYS A 45 -7.84 4.62 -11.34
C LYS A 45 -6.95 4.50 -12.55
N THR A 46 -6.95 3.33 -13.16
CA THR A 46 -6.31 3.10 -14.46
C THR A 46 -7.20 2.17 -15.30
N ILE A 47 -7.08 2.30 -16.62
CA ILE A 47 -7.84 1.51 -17.60
C ILE A 47 -6.81 0.88 -18.53
N GLY A 48 -6.78 -0.45 -18.58
CA GLY A 48 -5.90 -1.19 -19.48
C GLY A 48 -6.37 -1.14 -20.93
N ALA A 49 -5.53 -1.64 -21.84
CA ALA A 49 -5.84 -1.67 -23.27
C ALA A 49 -7.09 -2.53 -23.57
N ASP A 50 -7.32 -3.57 -22.77
CA ASP A 50 -8.49 -4.45 -22.84
C ASP A 50 -9.78 -3.80 -22.28
N GLY A 51 -9.74 -2.52 -21.88
CA GLY A 51 -10.87 -1.81 -21.26
C GLY A 51 -11.12 -2.19 -19.80
N LYS A 52 -10.32 -3.10 -19.23
CA LYS A 52 -10.37 -3.46 -17.81
C LYS A 52 -9.99 -2.26 -16.93
N LYS A 53 -10.85 -1.93 -15.98
CA LYS A 53 -10.64 -0.84 -15.01
C LYS A 53 -10.14 -1.42 -13.69
N VAL A 54 -9.11 -0.80 -13.13
CA VAL A 54 -8.62 -1.09 -11.77
C VAL A 54 -8.60 0.19 -10.96
N GLU A 55 -9.02 0.07 -9.70
CA GLU A 55 -9.08 1.16 -8.73
C GLU A 55 -8.15 0.87 -7.56
N GLY A 56 -7.72 1.94 -6.89
CA GLY A 56 -6.84 1.87 -5.75
C GLY A 56 -6.71 3.21 -5.04
N TYR A 57 -5.76 3.28 -4.13
CA TYR A 57 -5.50 4.49 -3.35
C TYR A 57 -4.02 4.79 -3.32
N LEU A 58 -3.68 6.07 -3.43
CA LEU A 58 -2.30 6.52 -3.32
C LEU A 58 -1.86 6.43 -1.86
N TYR A 59 -0.80 5.66 -1.61
CA TYR A 59 -0.25 5.44 -0.28
C TYR A 59 1.20 5.88 -0.21
N LYS A 60 1.48 6.81 0.71
CA LYS A 60 2.81 7.36 1.01
C LYS A 60 3.60 7.77 -0.24
N TYR A 61 3.57 9.06 -0.55
CA TYR A 61 4.53 9.68 -1.45
C TYR A 61 5.83 9.96 -0.68
N LEU A 62 6.86 9.13 -0.87
CA LEU A 62 8.23 9.49 -0.49
C LEU A 62 8.90 10.05 -1.74
N GLU A 63 9.85 10.99 -1.61
CA GLU A 63 10.54 11.58 -2.77
C GLU A 63 10.97 10.51 -3.79
N GLY A 64 10.35 10.57 -4.98
CA GLY A 64 10.61 9.65 -6.09
C GLY A 64 9.98 8.25 -6.00
N LYS A 65 9.26 7.91 -4.93
CA LYS A 65 8.63 6.58 -4.75
C LYS A 65 7.15 6.72 -4.38
N VAL A 66 6.29 6.36 -5.34
CA VAL A 66 4.84 6.24 -5.17
C VAL A 66 4.49 4.78 -4.92
N ARG A 67 3.64 4.51 -3.94
CA ARG A 67 2.98 3.20 -3.78
C ARG A 67 1.48 3.35 -3.93
N ILE A 68 0.85 2.36 -4.53
CA ILE A 68 -0.59 2.30 -4.73
C ILE A 68 -1.10 1.06 -4.00
N VAL A 69 -2.13 1.22 -3.17
CA VAL A 69 -2.87 0.07 -2.65
C VAL A 69 -3.96 -0.26 -3.65
N CYS A 70 -3.92 -1.47 -4.23
CA CYS A 70 -4.97 -1.91 -5.14
C CYS A 70 -6.23 -2.30 -4.36
N ALA A 71 -7.39 -1.81 -4.79
CA ALA A 71 -8.67 -2.13 -4.15
C ALA A 71 -9.07 -3.61 -4.34
N CYS A 72 -8.54 -4.29 -5.35
CA CYS A 72 -8.87 -5.70 -5.64
C CYS A 72 -8.34 -6.66 -4.57
N HIS A 73 -7.13 -6.44 -4.04
CA HIS A 73 -6.46 -7.38 -3.13
C HIS A 73 -5.88 -6.73 -1.86
N GLY A 74 -5.90 -5.39 -1.76
CA GLY A 74 -5.33 -4.66 -0.63
C GLY A 74 -3.79 -4.66 -0.56
N THR A 75 -3.11 -5.14 -1.61
CA THR A 75 -1.65 -5.18 -1.68
C THR A 75 -1.05 -3.92 -2.29
N PHE A 76 0.20 -3.63 -1.92
CA PHE A 76 0.95 -2.51 -2.47
C PHE A 76 1.54 -2.87 -3.83
N GLN A 77 1.19 -2.07 -4.83
CA GLN A 77 1.71 -2.14 -6.18
C GLN A 77 2.56 -0.91 -6.49
N SER A 78 3.58 -1.10 -7.32
CA SER A 78 4.23 0.03 -8.00
C SER A 78 3.27 0.59 -9.06
N PRO A 79 3.48 1.83 -9.56
CA PRO A 79 2.69 2.36 -10.66
C PRO A 79 2.67 1.43 -11.90
N ALA A 80 3.81 0.83 -12.25
CA ALA A 80 3.90 -0.09 -13.38
C ALA A 80 3.09 -1.37 -13.14
N GLU A 81 3.18 -1.95 -11.94
CA GLU A 81 2.42 -3.16 -11.58
C GLU A 81 0.92 -2.89 -11.53
N PHE A 82 0.51 -1.70 -11.08
CA PHE A 82 -0.89 -1.30 -11.05
C PHE A 82 -1.49 -1.17 -12.47
N VAL A 83 -0.74 -0.60 -13.41
CA VAL A 83 -1.13 -0.50 -14.82
C VAL A 83 -1.18 -1.89 -15.49
N LYS A 84 -0.15 -2.72 -15.28
CA LYS A 84 -0.14 -4.11 -15.78
C LYS A 84 -1.32 -4.92 -15.23
N HIS A 85 -1.66 -4.71 -13.96
CA HIS A 85 -2.78 -5.40 -13.33
C HIS A 85 -4.11 -5.11 -14.01
N ALA A 86 -4.30 -3.92 -14.57
CA ALA A 86 -5.46 -3.57 -15.37
C ALA A 86 -5.45 -4.14 -16.79
N GLY A 87 -4.48 -4.97 -17.17
CA GLY A 87 -4.30 -5.41 -18.55
C GLY A 87 -3.61 -4.35 -19.42
N GLY A 88 -2.84 -3.44 -18.81
CA GLY A 88 -1.96 -2.54 -19.54
C GLY A 88 -0.68 -3.24 -19.99
N ASN A 89 -0.14 -2.83 -21.14
CA ASN A 89 1.20 -3.23 -21.56
C ASN A 89 2.29 -2.50 -20.75
N GLU A 90 3.54 -2.92 -20.89
CA GLU A 90 4.66 -2.16 -20.36
C GLU A 90 4.71 -0.76 -21.00
N VAL A 91 4.54 0.26 -20.16
CA VAL A 91 4.54 1.66 -20.57
C VAL A 91 5.75 2.39 -19.99
N ALA A 92 6.39 3.22 -20.82
CA ALA A 92 7.57 3.96 -20.43
C ALA A 92 7.31 4.95 -19.27
N ASN A 93 6.07 5.42 -19.12
CA ASN A 93 5.67 6.30 -18.02
C ASN A 93 4.32 5.87 -17.43
N PRO A 94 4.31 4.94 -16.47
CA PRO A 94 3.08 4.38 -15.89
C PRO A 94 2.26 5.41 -15.12
N LEU A 95 2.90 6.43 -14.54
CA LEU A 95 2.20 7.48 -13.79
C LEU A 95 1.23 8.29 -14.68
N LYS A 96 1.55 8.47 -15.97
CA LYS A 96 0.67 9.17 -16.91
C LYS A 96 -0.63 8.42 -17.21
N GLN A 97 -0.68 7.11 -16.99
CA GLN A 97 -1.86 6.28 -17.23
C GLN A 97 -2.76 6.15 -15.99
N ILE A 98 -2.38 6.79 -14.89
CA ILE A 98 -3.09 6.72 -13.63
C ILE A 98 -3.74 8.07 -13.39
N THR A 99 -5.06 8.07 -13.29
CA THR A 99 -5.83 9.27 -12.91
C THR A 99 -6.00 9.29 -11.40
N VAL A 100 -5.72 10.44 -10.77
CA VAL A 100 -5.91 10.68 -9.34
C VAL A 100 -7.18 11.49 -9.14
N SER A 101 -8.00 11.09 -8.17
CA SER A 101 -9.21 11.81 -7.74
C SER A 101 -9.12 12.14 -6.24
N LEU A 102 -9.42 13.39 -5.90
CA LEU A 102 -9.46 13.93 -4.54
C LEU A 102 -10.92 14.15 -4.14
N ASP A 103 -11.69 13.07 -4.09
CA ASP A 103 -13.07 13.10 -3.57
C ASP A 103 -13.11 13.18 -2.05
#